data_AF-A0A3D3QC36-F1
#
_entry.id   AF-A0A3D3QC36-F1
#
_cell.length_a   1.000
_cell.length_b   1.000
_cell.length_c   1.000
_cell.angle_alpha   90.00
_cell.angle_beta   90.00
_cell.angle_gamma   90.00
#
_symmetry.space_group_name_H-M   'P 1'
#
loop_
_entity.id
_entity.type
_entity.pdbx_description
1 polymer ?
#
loop_
_entity_poly.entity_id
_entity_poly.type
_entity_poly.pdbx_seq_one_letter_code
_entity_poly.pdbx_strand_id
1 'polypeptide(L)'
;MSATQDGQAEREDRRVTDSGIEIQPLYRPEATDGLAPSRDLGVPGEPPFTRGVYPTMYRGRLWTMRQYAGMGTAKDTNERFRYLLDHGQTGLSVAFDLPTQMGYDSDHARAEGEVGKTGVAIDSLDDMRLLFDAIPLDQVTTSMTINAT
;
A
#
# COMPACT_ATOMS: atom_id res chain seq x y z
N MET A 1 36.54 25.51 45.82
CA MET A 1 35.23 25.13 45.26
C MET A 1 35.46 24.66 43.83
N SER A 2 35.51 23.36 43.60
CA SER A 2 35.46 22.78 42.25
C SER A 2 34.49 21.62 42.36
N ALA A 3 33.27 21.83 41.86
CA ALA A 3 32.21 20.84 41.95
C ALA A 3 32.59 19.65 41.06
N THR A 4 32.78 18.50 41.70
CA THR A 4 32.82 17.18 41.09
C THR A 4 31.48 16.99 40.36
N GLN A 5 31.52 16.77 39.04
CA GLN A 5 30.32 16.35 38.32
C GLN A 5 29.99 14.92 38.75
N ASP A 6 28.97 14.83 39.60
CA ASP A 6 28.36 13.58 40.05
C ASP A 6 27.94 12.72 38.86
N GLY A 7 28.24 11.42 38.98
CA GLY A 7 27.92 10.40 38.01
C GLY A 7 26.43 10.34 37.72
N GLN A 8 26.07 10.73 36.50
CA GLN A 8 24.84 10.26 35.90
C GLN A 8 25.08 8.81 35.48
N ALA A 9 24.51 7.88 36.25
CA ALA A 9 24.43 6.49 35.85
C ALA A 9 23.88 6.43 34.41
N GLU A 10 24.69 5.90 33.49
CA GLU A 10 24.32 5.67 32.10
C GLU A 10 23.04 4.83 32.11
N ARG A 11 21.90 5.47 31.83
CA ARG A 11 20.68 4.72 31.52
C ARG A 11 21.00 3.90 30.29
N GLU A 12 20.75 2.61 30.38
CA GLU A 12 20.80 1.67 29.27
C GLU A 12 19.73 2.09 28.22
N ASP A 13 20.04 3.08 27.38
CA ASP A 13 19.20 3.57 26.27
C ASP A 13 19.31 2.60 25.08
N ARG A 14 19.14 1.31 25.35
CA ARG A 14 19.11 0.28 24.31
C ARG A 14 17.81 0.40 23.53
N ARG A 15 17.94 0.70 22.24
CA ARG A 15 16.79 0.79 21.33
C ARG A 15 16.79 -0.39 20.38
N VAL A 16 15.62 -0.98 20.19
CA VAL A 16 15.42 -2.14 19.33
C VAL A 16 14.19 -1.88 18.48
N THR A 17 14.28 -2.18 17.19
CA THR A 17 13.11 -2.17 16.29
C THR A 17 12.13 -3.28 16.64
N ASP A 18 10.89 -3.21 16.15
CA ASP A 18 9.90 -4.29 16.32
C ASP A 18 10.35 -5.63 15.70
N SER A 19 11.34 -5.60 14.79
CA SER A 19 11.97 -6.79 14.20
C SER A 19 13.15 -7.34 15.01
N GLY A 20 13.43 -6.80 16.20
CA GLY A 20 14.52 -7.27 17.06
C GLY A 20 15.91 -6.74 16.68
N ILE A 21 16.01 -5.80 15.74
CA ILE A 21 17.29 -5.20 15.32
C ILE A 21 17.65 -4.08 16.31
N GLU A 22 18.80 -4.22 16.97
CA GLU A 22 19.35 -3.19 17.85
C GLU A 22 19.80 -1.96 17.05
N ILE A 23 19.40 -0.78 17.50
CA ILE A 23 19.73 0.50 16.88
C ILE A 23 20.91 1.10 17.64
N GLN A 24 22.05 1.22 16.96
CA GLN A 24 23.24 1.82 17.54
C GLN A 24 23.04 3.35 17.71
N PRO A 25 23.55 3.97 18.79
CA PRO A 25 23.43 5.41 19.00
C PRO A 25 24.07 6.26 17.88
N LEU A 26 25.08 5.70 17.19
CA LEU A 26 25.78 6.34 16.09
C LEU A 26 26.29 5.27 15.10
N TYR A 27 25.96 5.43 13.82
CA TYR A 27 26.50 4.61 12.73
C TYR A 27 27.69 5.35 12.10
N ARG A 28 28.87 4.72 12.15
CA ARG A 28 30.12 5.20 11.53
C ARG A 28 30.43 4.36 10.28
N PRO A 29 31.44 4.69 9.45
CA PRO A 29 31.76 3.90 8.26
C PRO A 29 31.96 2.40 8.54
N GLU A 30 32.50 2.06 9.71
CA GLU A 30 32.71 0.67 10.17
C GLU A 30 31.39 -0.11 10.32
N ALA A 31 30.25 0.57 10.45
CA ALA A 31 28.94 -0.08 10.49
C ALA A 31 28.54 -0.73 9.14
N THR A 32 29.31 -0.47 8.07
CA THR A 32 29.16 -1.13 6.77
C THR A 32 30.19 -2.22 6.55
N ASP A 33 30.99 -2.58 7.56
CA ASP A 33 31.97 -3.66 7.47
C ASP A 33 31.28 -4.98 7.07
N GLY A 34 31.78 -5.61 5.99
CA GLY A 34 31.20 -6.83 5.43
C GLY A 34 30.16 -6.61 4.31
N LEU A 35 29.70 -5.38 4.08
CA LEU A 35 28.91 -5.03 2.91
C LEU A 35 29.81 -5.00 1.67
N ALA A 36 29.45 -5.76 0.63
CA ALA A 36 30.13 -5.75 -0.65
C ALA A 36 29.25 -5.03 -1.69
N PRO A 37 29.53 -3.75 -2.04
CA PRO A 37 28.62 -2.94 -2.86
C PRO A 37 28.23 -3.57 -4.21
N SER A 38 29.16 -4.24 -4.90
CA SER A 38 28.87 -4.90 -6.17
C SER A 38 27.95 -6.11 -6.03
N ARG A 39 28.02 -6.84 -4.93
CA ARG A 39 27.20 -8.03 -4.65
C ARG A 39 25.86 -7.66 -4.02
N ASP A 40 25.87 -6.77 -3.04
CA ASP A 40 24.73 -6.52 -2.15
C ASP A 40 23.89 -5.31 -2.58
N LEU A 41 24.48 -4.33 -3.29
CA LEU A 41 23.77 -3.12 -3.74
C LEU A 41 23.52 -3.13 -5.25
N GLY A 42 24.55 -3.44 -6.05
CA GLY A 42 24.46 -3.46 -7.52
C GLY A 42 24.08 -2.11 -8.14
N VAL A 43 23.52 -2.18 -9.35
CA VAL A 43 22.93 -1.05 -10.10
C VAL A 43 21.42 -1.27 -10.27
N PRO A 44 20.60 -0.21 -10.38
CA PRO A 44 19.15 -0.36 -10.56
C PRO A 44 18.84 -1.12 -11.87
N GLY A 45 17.83 -1.99 -11.85
CA GLY A 45 17.42 -2.80 -13.00
C GLY A 45 18.20 -4.12 -13.18
N GLU A 46 19.15 -4.43 -12.31
CA GLU A 46 19.91 -5.69 -12.33
C GLU A 46 19.86 -6.37 -10.95
N PRO A 47 19.95 -7.72 -10.87
CA PRO A 47 20.07 -8.41 -9.59
C PRO A 47 21.24 -7.83 -8.75
N PRO A 48 21.09 -7.67 -7.42
CA PRO A 48 19.98 -8.12 -6.58
C PRO A 48 18.78 -7.15 -6.48
N PHE A 49 18.72 -6.12 -7.33
CA PHE A 49 17.66 -5.10 -7.36
C PHE A 49 17.52 -4.24 -6.09
N THR A 50 18.50 -4.27 -5.18
CA THR A 50 18.52 -3.46 -3.95
C THR A 50 18.32 -1.97 -4.22
N ARG A 51 18.78 -1.48 -5.38
CA ARG A 51 18.62 -0.07 -5.81
C ARG A 51 17.41 0.21 -6.71
N GLY A 52 16.56 -0.79 -6.93
CA GLY A 52 15.33 -0.69 -7.72
C GLY A 52 15.25 -1.70 -8.85
N VAL A 53 14.02 -2.10 -9.20
CA VAL A 53 13.73 -3.11 -10.24
C VAL A 53 13.81 -2.57 -11.67
N TYR A 54 13.84 -1.24 -11.85
CA TYR A 54 13.93 -0.59 -13.16
C TYR A 54 15.19 0.28 -13.26
N PRO A 55 15.91 0.31 -14.40
CA PRO A 55 17.15 1.10 -14.52
C PRO A 55 16.99 2.60 -14.26
N THR A 56 15.85 3.18 -14.64
CA THR A 56 15.60 4.63 -14.53
C THR A 56 14.69 5.00 -13.36
N MET A 57 14.03 4.03 -12.72
CA MET A 57 13.01 4.22 -11.69
C MET A 57 12.12 5.45 -11.98
N TYR A 58 11.99 6.34 -10.99
CA TYR A 58 11.09 7.50 -11.03
C TYR A 58 11.57 8.65 -11.91
N ARG A 59 12.78 8.58 -12.47
CA ARG A 59 13.21 9.49 -13.54
C ARG A 59 12.62 9.11 -14.90
N GLY A 60 12.25 7.84 -15.08
CA GLY A 60 11.58 7.36 -16.30
C GLY A 60 10.05 7.39 -16.15
N ARG A 61 9.53 6.77 -15.09
CA ARG A 61 8.09 6.74 -14.79
C ARG A 61 7.87 6.83 -13.29
N LEU A 62 7.04 7.77 -12.85
CA LEU A 62 6.62 7.86 -11.44
C LEU A 62 5.88 6.59 -11.01
N TRP A 63 5.83 6.34 -9.70
CA TRP A 63 4.96 5.29 -9.17
C TRP A 63 3.50 5.60 -9.50
N THR A 64 2.68 4.55 -9.63
CA THR A 64 1.24 4.73 -9.82
C THR A 64 0.62 5.28 -8.53
N MET A 65 0.01 6.46 -8.61
CA MET A 65 -0.87 6.93 -7.54
C MET A 65 -2.16 6.11 -7.62
N ARG A 66 -2.41 5.27 -6.61
CA ARG A 66 -3.54 4.34 -6.56
C ARG A 66 -4.19 4.42 -5.19
N GLN A 67 -5.32 5.10 -5.09
CA GLN A 67 -6.10 5.13 -3.85
C GLN A 67 -7.04 3.94 -3.83
N TYR A 68 -7.13 3.34 -2.64
CA TYR A 68 -8.09 2.29 -2.32
C TYR A 68 -9.43 2.91 -2.01
N ALA A 69 -10.46 2.58 -2.80
CA ALA A 69 -11.78 3.15 -2.67
C ALA A 69 -12.88 2.17 -3.07
N GLY A 70 -14.01 2.29 -2.40
CA GLY A 70 -15.22 1.50 -2.56
C GLY A 70 -16.10 1.72 -1.34
N MET A 71 -17.36 2.07 -1.55
CA MET A 71 -18.36 2.24 -0.50
C MET A 71 -19.73 2.32 -1.14
N GLY A 72 -20.74 1.73 -0.50
CA GLY A 72 -22.13 1.81 -0.95
C GLY A 72 -22.35 1.05 -2.24
N THR A 73 -23.08 1.66 -3.17
CA THR A 73 -23.43 1.05 -4.45
C THR A 73 -22.30 1.21 -5.48
N ALA A 74 -22.39 0.43 -6.57
CA ALA A 74 -21.50 0.56 -7.73
C ALA A 74 -21.48 2.00 -8.29
N LYS A 75 -22.63 2.68 -8.29
CA LYS A 75 -22.75 4.05 -8.77
C LYS A 75 -22.03 5.04 -7.84
N ASP A 76 -22.20 4.93 -6.53
CA ASP A 76 -21.53 5.79 -5.55
C ASP A 76 -20.01 5.68 -5.67
N THR A 77 -19.53 4.43 -5.86
CA THR A 77 -18.11 4.17 -6.04
C THR A 77 -17.59 4.65 -7.39
N ASN A 78 -18.37 4.54 -8.47
CA ASN A 78 -18.02 5.09 -9.78
C ASN A 78 -17.82 6.62 -9.71
N GLU A 79 -18.75 7.34 -9.08
CA GLU A 79 -18.64 8.79 -8.87
C GLU A 79 -17.34 9.14 -8.14
N ARG A 80 -16.98 8.34 -7.13
CA ARG A 80 -15.71 8.48 -6.41
C ARG A 80 -14.49 8.20 -7.31
N PHE A 81 -14.52 7.17 -8.14
CA PHE A 81 -13.42 6.86 -9.06
C PHE A 81 -13.20 7.98 -10.08
N ARG A 82 -14.28 8.51 -10.67
CA ARG A 82 -14.20 9.63 -11.60
C ARG A 82 -13.59 10.86 -10.93
N TYR A 83 -14.08 11.21 -9.73
CA TYR A 83 -13.50 12.28 -8.92
C TYR A 83 -12.00 12.08 -8.73
N LEU A 84 -11.56 10.88 -8.36
CA LEU A 84 -10.15 10.62 -8.09
C LEU A 84 -9.27 10.71 -9.35
N LEU A 85 -9.75 10.19 -10.48
CA LEU A 85 -9.06 10.30 -11.77
C LEU A 85 -8.91 11.77 -12.19
N ASP A 86 -9.97 12.57 -12.03
CA ASP A 86 -9.94 14.01 -12.32
C ASP A 86 -8.95 14.78 -11.43
N HIS A 87 -8.60 14.23 -10.26
CA HIS A 87 -7.64 14.81 -9.31
C HIS A 87 -6.24 14.16 -9.37
N GLY A 88 -5.91 13.47 -10.46
CA GLY A 88 -4.55 13.02 -10.75
C GLY A 88 -4.23 11.59 -10.30
N GLN A 89 -5.22 10.81 -9.88
CA GLN A 89 -5.03 9.37 -9.68
C GLN A 89 -4.73 8.69 -11.02
N THR A 90 -3.73 7.81 -11.07
CA THR A 90 -3.26 7.15 -12.30
C THR A 90 -3.62 5.67 -12.39
N GLY A 91 -4.34 5.14 -11.41
CA GLY A 91 -4.86 3.78 -11.40
C GLY A 91 -5.83 3.57 -10.25
N LEU A 92 -6.86 2.74 -10.43
CA LEU A 92 -7.94 2.52 -9.46
C LEU A 92 -7.69 1.28 -8.60
N SER A 93 -8.10 1.29 -7.32
CA SER A 93 -8.12 0.08 -6.50
C SER A 93 -9.47 -0.09 -5.85
N VAL A 94 -10.18 -1.17 -6.21
CA VAL A 94 -11.54 -1.46 -5.77
C VAL A 94 -11.52 -2.13 -4.41
N ALA A 95 -12.25 -1.54 -3.45
CA ALA A 95 -12.59 -2.14 -2.17
C ALA A 95 -13.99 -2.75 -2.24
N PHE A 96 -14.13 -4.07 -2.08
CA PHE A 96 -15.42 -4.74 -2.06
C PHE A 96 -15.97 -4.83 -0.64
N ASP A 97 -17.30 -4.86 -0.49
CA ASP A 97 -17.91 -5.06 0.82
C ASP A 97 -17.67 -6.50 1.34
N LEU A 98 -18.06 -6.75 2.59
CA LEU A 98 -17.87 -8.06 3.20
C LEU A 98 -18.69 -9.17 2.51
N PRO A 99 -19.99 -8.99 2.18
CA PRO A 99 -20.75 -9.99 1.42
C PRO A 99 -20.08 -10.43 0.12
N THR A 100 -19.65 -9.46 -0.72
CA THR A 100 -18.96 -9.73 -1.98
C THR A 100 -17.67 -10.51 -1.75
N GLN A 101 -16.87 -10.13 -0.73
CA GLN A 101 -15.64 -10.84 -0.37
C GLN A 101 -15.90 -12.28 0.10
N MET A 102 -17.05 -12.54 0.70
CA MET A 102 -17.44 -13.85 1.23
C MET A 102 -18.23 -14.69 0.22
N GLY A 103 -18.49 -14.18 -0.99
CA GLY A 103 -19.24 -14.88 -2.03
C GLY A 103 -20.74 -14.97 -1.76
N TYR A 104 -21.32 -13.99 -1.07
CA TYR A 104 -22.76 -13.88 -0.87
C TYR A 104 -23.32 -12.73 -1.70
N ASP A 105 -24.46 -12.98 -2.35
CA ASP A 105 -25.29 -11.92 -2.92
C ASP A 105 -25.88 -11.04 -1.80
N SER A 106 -26.16 -9.78 -2.12
CA SER A 106 -26.64 -8.79 -1.17
C SER A 106 -27.98 -9.12 -0.48
N ASP A 107 -28.79 -10.00 -1.06
CA ASP A 107 -30.06 -10.47 -0.48
C ASP A 107 -29.91 -11.71 0.42
N HIS A 108 -28.71 -12.27 0.51
CA HIS A 108 -28.44 -13.43 1.34
C HIS A 108 -28.60 -13.06 2.83
N ALA A 109 -29.22 -13.94 3.63
CA ALA A 109 -29.50 -13.68 5.04
C ALA A 109 -28.25 -13.34 5.89
N ARG A 110 -27.06 -13.80 5.47
CA ARG A 110 -25.78 -13.47 6.13
C ARG A 110 -25.18 -12.12 5.73
N ALA A 111 -25.70 -11.49 4.66
CA ALA A 111 -25.23 -10.20 4.17
C ALA A 111 -25.91 -9.03 4.90
N GLU A 112 -27.00 -9.29 5.62
CA GLU A 112 -27.79 -8.27 6.33
C GLU A 112 -26.91 -7.39 7.22
N GLY A 113 -26.96 -6.07 7.00
CA GLY A 113 -26.20 -5.07 7.76
C GLY A 113 -24.76 -4.83 7.30
N GLU A 114 -24.27 -5.57 6.31
CA GLU A 114 -22.89 -5.45 5.80
C GLU A 114 -22.80 -5.02 4.32
N VAL A 115 -23.91 -5.09 3.58
CA VAL A 115 -24.00 -4.64 2.18
C VAL A 115 -23.56 -3.18 2.02
N GLY A 116 -22.54 -2.95 1.20
CA GLY A 116 -22.00 -1.62 0.87
C GLY A 116 -21.32 -0.88 2.02
N LYS A 117 -21.09 -1.51 3.19
CA LYS A 117 -20.64 -0.82 4.41
C LYS A 117 -19.14 -0.63 4.52
N THR A 118 -18.36 -1.55 3.99
CA THR A 118 -16.88 -1.53 4.05
C THR A 118 -16.23 -1.49 2.67
N GLY A 119 -17.05 -1.46 1.62
CA GLY A 119 -16.66 -1.48 0.23
C GLY A 119 -17.87 -1.35 -0.67
N VAL A 120 -17.67 -1.49 -1.98
CA VAL A 120 -18.75 -1.55 -2.96
C VAL A 120 -19.41 -2.94 -2.93
N ALA A 121 -20.74 -2.97 -2.97
CA ALA A 121 -21.51 -4.21 -3.17
C ALA A 121 -21.52 -4.58 -4.67
N ILE A 122 -21.14 -5.82 -5.00
CA ILE A 122 -21.12 -6.36 -6.37
C ILE A 122 -21.69 -7.78 -6.35
N ASP A 123 -22.90 -7.95 -6.85
CA ASP A 123 -23.55 -9.26 -6.95
C ASP A 123 -23.45 -9.83 -8.37
N SER A 124 -23.39 -8.93 -9.36
CA SER A 124 -23.56 -9.28 -10.78
C SER A 124 -22.64 -8.51 -11.72
N LEU A 125 -22.68 -8.92 -13.00
CA LEU A 125 -22.02 -8.18 -14.07
C LEU A 125 -22.60 -6.77 -14.24
N ASP A 126 -23.87 -6.54 -13.92
CA ASP A 126 -24.49 -5.24 -14.07
C ASP A 126 -23.93 -4.22 -13.07
N ASP A 127 -23.59 -4.66 -11.86
CA ASP A 127 -22.92 -3.82 -10.86
C ASP A 127 -21.50 -3.47 -11.32
N MET A 128 -20.77 -4.43 -11.91
CA MET A 128 -19.45 -4.17 -12.48
C MET A 128 -19.49 -3.20 -13.66
N ARG A 129 -20.54 -3.26 -14.49
CA ARG A 129 -20.76 -2.28 -15.57
C ARG A 129 -21.00 -0.89 -15.02
N LEU A 130 -21.81 -0.76 -13.97
CA LEU A 130 -22.05 0.53 -13.30
C LEU A 130 -20.78 1.06 -12.63
N LEU A 131 -20.02 0.19 -11.96
CA LEU A 131 -18.79 0.54 -11.26
C LEU A 131 -17.76 1.21 -12.18
N PHE A 132 -17.64 0.71 -13.41
CA PHE A 132 -16.70 1.20 -14.42
C PHE A 132 -17.34 2.04 -15.53
N ASP A 133 -18.59 2.48 -15.34
CA ASP A 133 -19.27 3.29 -16.34
C ASP A 133 -18.47 4.56 -16.67
N ALA A 134 -18.31 4.80 -17.97
CA ALA A 134 -17.54 5.91 -18.53
C ALA A 134 -16.09 6.05 -17.98
N ILE A 135 -15.46 4.94 -17.56
CA ILE A 135 -14.03 4.85 -17.25
C ILE A 135 -13.31 4.08 -18.39
N PRO A 136 -12.31 4.67 -19.06
CA PRO A 136 -11.57 4.00 -20.14
C PRO A 136 -10.61 2.95 -19.59
N LEU A 137 -11.06 1.70 -19.48
CA LEU A 137 -10.28 0.58 -18.91
C LEU A 137 -9.03 0.22 -19.71
N ASP A 138 -8.92 0.64 -20.97
CA ASP A 138 -7.74 0.52 -21.82
C ASP A 138 -6.62 1.50 -21.43
N GLN A 139 -6.96 2.58 -20.72
CA GLN A 139 -6.04 3.64 -20.33
C GLN A 139 -5.78 3.68 -18.81
N VAL A 140 -6.68 3.11 -18.02
CA VAL A 140 -6.60 3.10 -16.56
C VAL A 140 -6.29 1.70 -16.05
N THR A 141 -5.27 1.58 -15.22
CA THR A 141 -4.97 0.29 -14.56
C THR A 141 -5.87 0.07 -13.36
N THR A 142 -6.50 -1.09 -13.26
CA THR A 142 -7.37 -1.46 -12.14
C THR A 142 -6.71 -2.54 -11.27
N SER A 143 -6.77 -2.34 -9.95
CA SER A 143 -6.48 -3.35 -8.94
C SER A 143 -7.78 -3.70 -8.24
N MET A 144 -7.95 -4.96 -7.86
CA MET A 144 -9.14 -5.44 -7.18
C MET A 144 -8.68 -6.17 -5.93
N THR A 145 -9.00 -5.63 -4.75
CA THR A 145 -8.67 -6.28 -3.48
C THR A 145 -9.77 -7.27 -3.16
N ILE A 146 -9.71 -8.43 -3.80
CA ILE A 146 -10.66 -9.52 -3.63
C ILE A 146 -9.87 -10.80 -3.40
N ASN A 147 -10.36 -11.65 -2.52
CA ASN A 147 -9.84 -12.98 -2.28
C ASN A 147 -11.03 -13.93 -2.23
N ALA A 148 -10.80 -15.20 -2.57
CA ALA A 148 -11.74 -16.27 -2.25
C ALA A 148 -11.26 -16.96 -0.98
N THR A 149 -12.20 -17.33 -0.09
CA THR A 149 -11.92 -18.27 0.99
C THR A 149 -12.36 -19.66 0.55
#